data_AF-W7KZT0-F1
#
_entry.id   AF-W7KZT0-F1
#
_cell.length_a   1.000
_cell.length_b   1.000
_cell.length_c   1.000
_cell.angle_alpha   90.00
_cell.angle_beta   90.00
_cell.angle_gamma   90.00
#
_symmetry.space_group_name_H-M   'P 1'
#
loop_
_entity.id
_entity.type
_entity.pdbx_description
1 polymer ?
#
loop_
_entity_poly.entity_id
_entity_poly.type
_entity_poly.pdbx_seq_one_letter_code
_entity_poly.pdbx_strand_id
1 'polypeptide(L)'
;MKKFAFIILCFLMIGTLSACSFGKDDEAKVKVTEENRAYLEEYNKSLQGTIEDMNSILGVYNNGLDGIYTQEYSNEQFAKVLKEQIKESNALIKSVESLNVKPELFQVHQQLLALVNRSHQLLLNTIDEANNPDQEIAKDPFRVEFLAIKQEQAVIANDWKVLAQQLVAAGENPEE
;
A
#
# COMPACT_ATOMS: atom_id res chain seq x y z
N MET A 1 9.42 -51.41 3.87
CA MET A 1 10.25 -50.22 4.21
C MET A 1 10.48 -49.23 3.07
N LYS A 2 9.95 -49.43 1.84
CA LYS A 2 10.12 -48.46 0.72
C LYS A 2 9.10 -47.31 0.70
N LYS A 3 7.94 -47.46 1.36
CA LYS A 3 6.86 -46.45 1.39
C LYS A 3 7.08 -45.34 2.43
N PHE A 4 7.86 -45.60 3.48
CA PHE A 4 8.20 -44.59 4.50
C PHE A 4 9.31 -43.64 4.07
N ALA A 5 10.20 -44.06 3.16
CA ALA A 5 11.24 -43.20 2.60
C ALA A 5 10.67 -42.05 1.75
N PHE A 6 9.50 -42.26 1.13
CA PHE A 6 8.87 -41.27 0.26
C PHE A 6 8.22 -40.11 1.04
N ILE A 7 7.67 -40.40 2.24
CA ILE A 7 7.03 -39.38 3.08
C ILE A 7 8.06 -38.44 3.71
N ILE A 8 9.25 -38.97 4.06
CA ILE A 8 10.36 -38.16 4.59
C ILE A 8 10.96 -37.26 3.50
N LEU A 9 11.00 -37.73 2.24
CA LEU A 9 11.47 -36.94 1.10
C LEU A 9 10.52 -35.78 0.76
N CYS A 10 9.21 -35.96 0.90
CA CYS A 10 8.22 -34.89 0.70
C CYS A 10 8.29 -33.83 1.82
N PHE A 11 8.59 -34.21 3.06
CA PHE A 11 8.79 -33.24 4.15
C PHE A 11 10.09 -32.43 4.02
N LEU A 12 11.12 -33.00 3.39
CA LEU A 12 12.40 -32.32 3.12
C LEU A 12 12.30 -31.25 2.02
N MET A 13 11.34 -31.34 1.09
CA MET A 13 11.14 -30.31 0.05
C MET A 13 10.31 -29.11 0.52
N ILE A 14 9.53 -29.23 1.60
CA ILE A 14 8.72 -28.11 2.12
C ILE A 14 9.61 -27.13 2.92
N GLY A 15 10.76 -27.58 3.41
CA GLY A 15 11.70 -26.75 4.18
C GLY A 15 12.57 -25.78 3.37
N THR A 16 12.58 -25.86 2.03
CA THR A 16 13.48 -25.04 1.20
C THR A 16 12.84 -23.77 0.62
N LEU A 17 11.58 -23.47 0.93
CA LEU A 17 10.92 -22.21 0.53
C LEU A 17 10.89 -21.14 1.63
N SER A 18 11.42 -21.42 2.83
CA SER A 18 11.48 -20.45 3.94
C SER A 18 12.86 -19.78 4.10
N ALA A 19 13.69 -19.81 3.07
CA ALA A 19 15.02 -19.19 3.09
C ALA A 19 15.22 -18.21 1.92
N CYS A 20 14.26 -17.31 1.68
CA CYS A 20 14.65 -15.97 1.24
C CYS A 20 15.19 -15.26 2.48
N SER A 21 16.49 -15.46 2.67
CA SER A 21 17.36 -14.77 3.61
C SER A 21 16.92 -13.31 3.82
N PHE A 22 16.45 -13.04 5.03
CA PHE A 22 16.42 -11.71 5.64
C PHE A 22 17.89 -11.29 5.83
N GLY A 23 18.50 -10.86 4.72
CA GLY A 23 19.87 -10.34 4.69
C GLY A 23 19.88 -8.94 5.27
N LYS A 24 20.58 -8.80 6.39
CA LYS A 24 20.99 -7.52 6.95
C LYS A 24 21.76 -6.73 5.90
N ASP A 25 21.20 -5.61 5.49
CA ASP A 25 21.83 -4.30 5.37
C ASP A 25 20.69 -3.30 5.08
N ASP A 26 20.37 -2.45 6.06
CA ASP A 26 19.45 -1.31 5.90
C ASP A 26 20.12 -0.19 5.08
N GLU A 27 20.74 -0.53 3.94
CA GLU A 27 21.10 0.47 2.95
C GLU A 27 19.81 0.82 2.19
N ALA A 28 19.34 2.06 2.34
CA ALA A 28 18.32 2.60 1.45
C ALA A 28 18.71 2.27 0.00
N LYS A 29 17.76 1.72 -0.78
CA LYS A 29 18.02 1.28 -2.17
C LYS A 29 18.55 2.41 -3.08
N VAL A 30 18.39 3.65 -2.66
CA VAL A 30 18.90 4.86 -3.30
C VAL A 30 19.83 5.56 -2.32
N LYS A 31 21.05 5.88 -2.76
CA LYS A 31 22.02 6.66 -1.96
C LYS A 31 21.81 8.15 -2.20
N VAL A 32 21.69 8.93 -1.13
CA VAL A 32 21.60 10.39 -1.22
C VAL A 32 22.95 10.97 -1.63
N THR A 33 22.95 11.82 -2.65
CA THR A 33 24.07 12.60 -3.18
C THR A 33 23.60 14.04 -3.42
N GLU A 34 24.53 14.96 -3.59
CA GLU A 34 24.16 16.36 -3.86
C GLU A 34 23.42 16.52 -5.20
N GLU A 35 23.73 15.69 -6.19
CA GLU A 35 23.10 15.72 -7.51
C GLU A 35 21.64 15.21 -7.49
N ASN A 36 21.28 14.34 -6.54
CA ASN A 36 19.96 13.75 -6.48
C ASN A 36 19.03 14.31 -5.41
N ARG A 37 19.57 15.01 -4.42
CA ARG A 37 18.83 15.56 -3.28
C ARG A 37 17.52 16.24 -3.68
N ALA A 38 17.58 17.18 -4.63
CA ALA A 38 16.43 18.00 -5.00
C ALA A 38 15.23 17.17 -5.49
N TYR A 39 15.46 16.18 -6.37
CA TYR A 39 14.35 15.36 -6.86
C TYR A 39 13.93 14.28 -5.85
N LEU A 40 14.82 13.85 -4.95
CA LEU A 40 14.46 12.94 -3.85
C LEU A 40 13.55 13.63 -2.84
N GLU A 41 13.80 14.91 -2.53
CA GLU A 41 12.94 15.73 -1.68
C GLU A 41 11.56 15.97 -2.31
N GLU A 42 11.52 16.32 -3.60
CA GLU A 42 10.26 16.48 -4.34
C GLU A 42 9.44 15.19 -4.34
N TYR A 43 10.08 14.06 -4.64
CA TYR A 43 9.42 12.76 -4.63
C TYR A 43 8.96 12.39 -3.22
N ASN A 44 9.75 12.65 -2.18
CA ASN A 44 9.37 12.42 -0.78
C ASN A 44 8.07 13.16 -0.44
N LYS A 45 7.98 14.43 -0.83
CA LYS A 45 6.78 15.25 -0.61
C LYS A 45 5.56 14.66 -1.34
N SER A 46 5.71 14.24 -2.59
CA SER A 46 4.63 13.60 -3.35
C SER A 46 4.20 12.26 -2.75
N LEU A 47 5.14 11.44 -2.27
CA LEU A 47 4.85 10.17 -1.61
C LEU A 47 4.10 10.38 -0.29
N GLN A 48 4.54 11.32 0.55
CA GLN A 48 3.86 11.65 1.80
C GLN A 48 2.43 12.14 1.55
N GLY A 49 2.26 13.10 0.62
CA GLY A 49 0.92 13.58 0.24
C GLY A 49 0.04 12.45 -0.29
N THR A 50 0.59 11.55 -1.12
CA THR A 50 -0.17 10.38 -1.61
C THR A 50 -0.62 9.47 -0.47
N ILE A 51 0.26 9.19 0.50
CA ILE A 51 -0.05 8.37 1.67
C ILE A 51 -1.12 9.03 2.54
N GLU A 52 -1.07 10.35 2.72
CA GLU A 52 -2.07 11.13 3.46
C GLU A 52 -3.44 11.07 2.78
N ASP A 53 -3.50 11.30 1.47
CA ASP A 53 -4.74 11.20 0.69
C ASP A 53 -5.33 9.79 0.74
N MET A 54 -4.48 8.76 0.62
CA MET A 54 -4.88 7.37 0.82
C MET A 54 -5.47 7.14 2.21
N ASN A 55 -4.84 7.70 3.27
CA ASN A 55 -5.33 7.56 4.64
C ASN A 55 -6.70 8.20 4.83
N SER A 56 -6.94 9.35 4.20
CA SER A 56 -8.24 10.02 4.22
C SER A 56 -9.33 9.13 3.62
N ILE A 57 -9.11 8.67 2.38
CA ILE A 57 -10.06 7.83 1.63
C ILE A 57 -10.31 6.50 2.37
N LEU A 58 -9.23 5.82 2.79
CA LEU A 58 -9.33 4.54 3.49
C LEU A 58 -9.91 4.69 4.91
N GLY A 59 -9.77 5.86 5.53
CA GLY A 59 -10.43 6.18 6.79
C GLY A 59 -11.95 6.24 6.64
N VAL A 60 -12.44 6.92 5.60
CA VAL A 60 -13.86 6.94 5.24
C VAL A 60 -14.36 5.52 4.96
N TYR A 61 -13.60 4.75 4.18
CA TYR A 61 -13.91 3.35 3.91
C TYR A 61 -14.04 2.52 5.18
N ASN A 62 -13.03 2.58 6.06
CA ASN A 62 -12.99 1.81 7.30
C ASN A 62 -14.20 2.11 8.18
N ASN A 63 -14.49 3.40 8.37
CA ASN A 63 -15.61 3.86 9.19
C ASN A 63 -16.95 3.43 8.58
N GLY A 64 -17.07 3.47 7.25
CA GLY A 64 -18.27 2.98 6.57
C GLY A 64 -18.45 1.48 6.71
N LEU A 65 -17.37 0.71 6.61
CA LEU A 65 -17.39 -0.73 6.81
C LEU A 65 -17.75 -1.07 8.27
N ASP A 66 -17.17 -0.37 9.25
CA ASP A 66 -17.55 -0.47 10.66
C ASP A 66 -19.04 -0.16 10.87
N GLY A 67 -19.58 0.86 10.20
CA GLY A 67 -21.00 1.17 10.20
C GLY A 67 -21.90 0.04 9.67
N ILE A 68 -21.44 -0.74 8.68
CA ILE A 68 -22.15 -1.96 8.26
C ILE A 68 -22.06 -3.05 9.33
N TYR A 69 -20.92 -3.22 10.01
CA TYR A 69 -20.79 -4.18 11.12
C TYR A 69 -21.71 -3.82 12.29
N THR A 70 -21.82 -2.55 12.64
CA THR A 70 -22.62 -2.06 13.77
C THR A 70 -24.07 -1.78 13.43
N GLN A 71 -24.47 -1.98 12.16
CA GLN A 71 -25.81 -1.67 11.63
C GLN A 71 -26.18 -0.18 11.70
N GLU A 72 -25.20 0.71 11.85
CA GLU A 72 -25.39 2.15 11.75
C GLU A 72 -25.66 2.58 10.29
N TYR A 73 -25.10 1.85 9.32
CA TYR A 73 -25.30 2.07 7.90
C TYR A 73 -26.05 0.91 7.25
N SER A 74 -26.95 1.24 6.32
CA SER A 74 -27.42 0.31 5.29
C SER A 74 -26.39 0.17 4.16
N ASN A 75 -26.50 -0.90 3.37
CA ASN A 75 -25.67 -1.08 2.17
C ASN A 75 -25.74 0.12 1.23
N GLU A 76 -26.93 0.68 1.03
CA GLU A 76 -27.13 1.85 0.17
C GLU A 76 -26.43 3.11 0.71
N GLN A 77 -26.52 3.35 2.02
CA GLN A 77 -25.83 4.48 2.66
C GLN A 77 -24.32 4.33 2.54
N PHE A 78 -23.79 3.12 2.77
CA PHE A 78 -22.37 2.85 2.60
C PHE A 78 -21.91 3.02 1.15
N ALA A 79 -22.65 2.48 0.18
CA ALA A 79 -22.36 2.68 -1.25
C ALA A 79 -22.32 4.16 -1.63
N LYS A 80 -23.26 4.97 -1.09
CA LYS A 80 -23.31 6.41 -1.33
C LYS A 80 -22.06 7.11 -0.79
N VAL A 81 -21.68 6.84 0.46
CA VAL A 81 -20.47 7.40 1.08
C VAL A 81 -19.23 7.05 0.26
N LEU A 82 -19.10 5.79 -0.20
CA LEU A 82 -17.96 5.37 -1.01
C LEU A 82 -17.95 6.02 -2.40
N LYS A 83 -19.11 6.22 -3.05
CA LYS A 83 -19.21 6.88 -4.36
C LYS A 83 -18.65 8.31 -4.32
N GLU A 84 -18.78 9.01 -3.21
CA GLU A 84 -18.20 10.36 -3.04
C GLU A 84 -16.66 10.32 -3.06
N GLN A 85 -16.06 9.23 -2.58
CA GLN A 85 -14.61 9.04 -2.54
C GLN A 85 -14.01 8.64 -3.90
N ILE A 86 -14.81 8.12 -4.84
CA ILE A 86 -14.32 7.66 -6.16
C ILE A 86 -13.66 8.79 -6.96
N LYS A 87 -14.18 10.02 -6.85
CA LYS A 87 -13.60 11.17 -7.55
C LYS A 87 -12.21 11.51 -7.01
N GLU A 88 -12.07 11.51 -5.69
CA GLU A 88 -10.80 11.78 -5.00
C GLU A 88 -9.77 10.68 -5.29
N SER A 89 -10.19 9.41 -5.20
CA SER A 89 -9.35 8.27 -5.51
C SER A 89 -8.87 8.26 -6.97
N ASN A 90 -9.73 8.62 -7.93
CA ASN A 90 -9.32 8.79 -9.34
C ASN A 90 -8.33 9.94 -9.54
N ALA A 91 -8.52 11.06 -8.83
CA ALA A 91 -7.59 12.18 -8.89
C ALA A 91 -6.22 11.77 -8.34
N LEU A 92 -6.20 10.99 -7.26
CA LEU A 92 -4.99 10.46 -6.66
C LEU A 92 -4.21 9.54 -7.62
N ILE A 93 -4.90 8.59 -8.30
CA ILE A 93 -4.27 7.75 -9.33
C ILE A 93 -3.57 8.61 -10.37
N LYS A 94 -4.30 9.58 -10.96
CA LYS A 94 -3.76 10.48 -11.99
C LYS A 94 -2.58 11.30 -11.49
N SER A 95 -2.64 11.77 -10.25
CA SER A 95 -1.55 12.51 -9.61
C SER A 95 -0.28 11.67 -9.59
N VAL A 96 -0.38 10.44 -9.10
CA VAL A 96 0.75 9.50 -9.03
C VAL A 96 1.25 9.15 -10.44
N GLU A 97 0.37 8.77 -11.38
CA GLU A 97 0.75 8.43 -12.76
C GLU A 97 1.46 9.57 -13.50
N SER A 98 1.16 10.82 -13.16
CA SER A 98 1.73 12.00 -13.82
C SER A 98 3.14 12.36 -13.35
N LEU A 99 3.64 11.73 -12.28
CA LEU A 99 4.96 12.03 -11.74
C LEU A 99 6.05 11.65 -12.75
N ASN A 100 6.94 12.59 -13.05
CA ASN A 100 8.13 12.32 -13.84
C ASN A 100 9.25 11.74 -12.96
N VAL A 101 9.26 10.43 -12.82
CA VAL A 101 10.12 9.73 -11.86
C VAL A 101 11.46 9.31 -12.47
N LYS A 102 12.56 9.56 -11.74
CA LYS A 102 13.91 9.14 -12.14
C LYS A 102 14.05 7.60 -12.07
N PRO A 103 14.90 6.97 -12.91
CA PRO A 103 15.01 5.51 -12.97
C PRO A 103 15.27 4.80 -11.63
N GLU A 104 16.06 5.40 -10.75
CA GLU A 104 16.36 4.84 -9.43
C GLU A 104 15.16 4.78 -8.48
N LEU A 105 14.14 5.61 -8.72
CA LEU A 105 12.89 5.64 -7.97
C LEU A 105 11.79 4.79 -8.64
N PHE A 106 12.07 4.17 -9.79
CA PHE A 106 11.06 3.48 -10.57
C PHE A 106 10.36 2.37 -9.78
N GLN A 107 11.11 1.54 -9.06
CA GLN A 107 10.53 0.41 -8.33
C GLN A 107 9.55 0.87 -7.24
N VAL A 108 9.98 1.83 -6.40
CA VAL A 108 9.12 2.35 -5.32
C VAL A 108 7.90 3.07 -5.89
N HIS A 109 8.05 3.75 -7.02
CA HIS A 109 6.94 4.41 -7.69
C HIS A 109 5.91 3.43 -8.23
N GLN A 110 6.35 2.32 -8.86
CA GLN A 110 5.44 1.27 -9.31
C GLN A 110 4.70 0.61 -8.13
N GLN A 111 5.37 0.42 -7.00
CA GLN A 111 4.73 -0.10 -5.79
C GLN A 111 3.66 0.87 -5.26
N LEU A 112 3.96 2.17 -5.18
CA LEU A 112 3.01 3.19 -4.78
C LEU A 112 1.79 3.24 -5.72
N LEU A 113 2.03 3.23 -7.03
CA LEU A 113 0.97 3.24 -8.03
C LEU A 113 0.08 1.99 -7.95
N ALA A 114 0.68 0.81 -7.77
CA ALA A 114 -0.06 -0.43 -7.58
C ALA A 114 -0.93 -0.37 -6.31
N LEU A 115 -0.38 0.14 -5.22
CA LEU A 115 -1.10 0.30 -3.95
C LEU A 115 -2.29 1.26 -4.07
N VAL A 116 -2.11 2.41 -4.74
CA VAL A 116 -3.19 3.39 -4.96
C VAL A 116 -4.29 2.79 -5.82
N ASN A 117 -3.95 2.08 -6.91
CA ASN A 117 -4.92 1.39 -7.74
C ASN A 117 -5.65 0.28 -6.99
N ARG A 118 -4.95 -0.48 -6.13
CA ARG A 118 -5.54 -1.52 -5.29
C ARG A 118 -6.55 -0.92 -4.30
N SER A 119 -6.23 0.21 -3.68
CA SER A 119 -7.15 0.98 -2.84
C SER A 119 -8.39 1.44 -3.62
N HIS A 120 -8.22 1.96 -4.83
CA HIS A 120 -9.33 2.32 -5.69
C HIS A 120 -10.23 1.12 -6.02
N GLN A 121 -9.63 -0.02 -6.37
CA GLN A 121 -10.36 -1.23 -6.71
C GLN A 121 -11.15 -1.77 -5.50
N LEU A 122 -10.61 -1.64 -4.29
CA LEU A 122 -11.35 -1.98 -3.07
C LEU A 122 -12.65 -1.16 -2.97
N LEU A 123 -12.59 0.16 -3.19
CA LEU A 123 -13.79 1.02 -3.19
C LEU A 123 -14.80 0.55 -4.24
N LEU A 124 -14.36 0.32 -5.48
CA LEU A 124 -15.23 -0.10 -6.57
C LEU A 124 -15.91 -1.45 -6.29
N ASN A 125 -15.15 -2.44 -5.84
CA ASN A 125 -15.67 -3.76 -5.51
C ASN A 125 -16.70 -3.69 -4.38
N THR A 126 -16.43 -2.91 -3.34
CA THR A 126 -17.38 -2.74 -2.24
C THR A 126 -18.63 -1.99 -2.69
N ILE A 127 -18.51 -0.98 -3.55
CA ILE A 127 -19.68 -0.28 -4.14
C ILE A 127 -20.52 -1.25 -4.98
N ASP A 128 -19.89 -2.07 -5.81
CA ASP A 128 -20.58 -3.04 -6.67
C ASP A 128 -21.40 -4.02 -5.81
N GLU A 129 -20.78 -4.61 -4.79
CA GLU A 129 -21.47 -5.53 -3.88
C GLU A 129 -22.55 -4.83 -3.06
N ALA A 130 -22.31 -3.60 -2.59
CA ALA A 130 -23.28 -2.82 -1.83
C ALA A 130 -24.50 -2.39 -2.66
N ASN A 131 -24.38 -2.28 -3.98
CA ASN A 131 -25.51 -1.97 -4.86
C ASN A 131 -26.33 -3.21 -5.25
N ASN A 132 -25.93 -4.42 -4.84
CA ASN A 132 -26.71 -5.63 -5.08
C ASN A 132 -27.85 -5.74 -4.04
N PRO A 133 -29.12 -5.50 -4.42
CA PRO A 133 -30.23 -5.46 -3.46
C PRO A 133 -30.56 -6.84 -2.86
N ASP A 134 -30.14 -7.92 -3.52
CA ASP A 134 -30.47 -9.29 -3.14
C ASP A 134 -29.39 -9.95 -2.27
N GLN A 135 -28.31 -9.22 -1.95
CA GLN A 135 -27.15 -9.75 -1.23
C GLN A 135 -26.70 -8.80 -0.11
N GLU A 136 -26.47 -9.37 1.08
CA GLU A 136 -25.73 -8.66 2.12
C GLU A 136 -24.25 -8.58 1.78
N ILE A 137 -23.63 -7.44 2.08
CA ILE A 137 -22.19 -7.25 1.87
C ILE A 137 -21.41 -8.26 2.70
N ALA A 138 -20.54 -9.02 2.03
CA ALA A 138 -19.55 -9.88 2.64
C ALA A 138 -18.43 -9.03 3.28
N LYS A 139 -18.66 -8.61 4.53
CA LYS A 139 -17.79 -7.66 5.24
C LYS A 139 -16.34 -8.15 5.44
N ASP A 140 -16.16 -9.45 5.73
CA ASP A 140 -14.85 -9.99 6.13
C ASP A 140 -13.79 -9.95 5.01
N PRO A 141 -14.08 -10.37 3.76
CA PRO A 141 -13.14 -10.20 2.64
C PRO A 141 -12.68 -8.75 2.47
N PHE A 142 -13.61 -7.80 2.59
CA PHE A 142 -13.32 -6.37 2.50
C PHE A 142 -12.45 -5.85 3.64
N ARG A 143 -12.72 -6.31 4.87
CA ARG A 143 -11.88 -6.02 6.04
C ARG A 143 -10.45 -6.54 5.86
N VAL A 144 -10.31 -7.77 5.37
CA VAL A 144 -9.00 -8.41 5.13
C VAL A 144 -8.22 -7.63 4.07
N GLU A 145 -8.86 -7.28 2.96
CA GLU A 145 -8.22 -6.53 1.88
C GLU A 145 -7.80 -5.12 2.33
N PHE A 146 -8.65 -4.42 3.08
CA PHE A 146 -8.30 -3.15 3.71
C PHE A 146 -7.04 -3.27 4.58
N LEU A 147 -6.97 -4.29 5.46
CA LEU A 147 -5.81 -4.48 6.34
C LEU A 147 -4.54 -4.81 5.53
N ALA A 148 -4.66 -5.58 4.44
CA ALA A 148 -3.55 -5.88 3.56
C ALA A 148 -2.99 -4.59 2.90
N ILE A 149 -3.88 -3.70 2.43
CA ILE A 149 -3.51 -2.39 1.89
C ILE A 149 -2.81 -1.54 2.95
N LYS A 150 -3.33 -1.49 4.18
CA LYS A 150 -2.70 -0.75 5.29
C LYS A 150 -1.32 -1.28 5.64
N GLN A 151 -1.15 -2.61 5.60
CA GLN A 151 0.15 -3.24 5.84
C GLN A 151 1.15 -2.87 4.74
N GLU A 152 0.75 -2.92 3.48
CA GLU A 152 1.59 -2.54 2.34
C GLU A 152 1.96 -1.04 2.36
N GLN A 153 1.00 -0.18 2.73
CA GLN A 153 1.25 1.25 2.96
C GLN A 153 2.31 1.48 4.05
N ALA A 154 2.24 0.73 5.15
CA ALA A 154 3.21 0.82 6.24
C ALA A 154 4.62 0.39 5.81
N VAL A 155 4.73 -0.64 4.96
CA VAL A 155 6.01 -1.07 4.39
C VAL A 155 6.62 0.04 3.52
N ILE A 156 5.86 0.59 2.57
CA ILE A 156 6.34 1.68 1.70
C ILE A 156 6.73 2.91 2.53
N ALA A 157 5.92 3.29 3.52
CA ALA A 157 6.22 4.42 4.40
C ALA A 157 7.51 4.20 5.20
N ASN A 158 7.74 2.99 5.70
CA ASN A 158 8.93 2.66 6.47
C ASN A 158 10.19 2.61 5.59
N ASP A 159 10.11 1.97 4.42
CA ASP A 159 11.21 1.92 3.45
C ASP A 159 11.63 3.34 3.05
N TRP A 160 10.64 4.23 2.89
CA TRP A 160 10.89 5.62 2.55
C TRP A 160 11.40 6.47 3.72
N LYS A 161 10.97 6.18 4.96
CA LYS A 161 11.44 6.86 6.17
C LYS A 161 12.96 6.72 6.35
N VAL A 162 13.52 5.56 6.03
CA VAL A 162 14.97 5.33 6.08
C VAL A 162 15.70 6.28 5.12
N LEU A 163 15.18 6.46 3.90
CA LEU A 163 15.74 7.42 2.94
C LEU A 163 15.54 8.88 3.37
N ALA A 164 14.38 9.22 3.94
CA ALA A 164 14.11 10.57 4.45
C ALA A 164 15.07 10.99 5.57
N GLN A 165 15.45 10.05 6.44
CA GLN A 165 16.46 10.30 7.48
C GLN A 165 17.84 10.63 6.87
N GLN A 166 18.20 9.99 5.76
CA GLN A 166 19.44 10.29 5.04
C GLN A 166 19.41 11.68 4.37
N LEU A 167 18.26 12.10 3.83
CA LEU A 167 18.08 13.44 3.25
C LEU A 167 18.28 14.55 4.31
N VAL A 168 17.71 14.37 5.50
CA VAL A 168 17.89 15.30 6.63
C VAL A 168 19.35 15.35 7.07
N ALA A 169 19.98 14.18 7.30
CA ALA A 169 21.38 14.10 7.71
C ALA A 169 22.34 14.73 6.68
N ALA A 170 22.06 14.57 5.39
CA ALA A 170 22.83 15.20 4.33
C ALA A 170 22.62 16.73 4.30
N GLY A 171 21.47 17.24 4.73
CA GLY A 171 21.17 18.67 4.79
C GLY A 171 21.78 19.39 6.01
N GLU A 172 22.08 18.63 7.06
CA GLU A 172 22.74 19.14 8.28
C GLU A 172 24.28 19.16 8.20
N ASN A 173 24.88 18.65 7.11
CA ASN A 173 26.33 18.72 6.83
C ASN A 173 26.61 19.57 5.58
N PRO A 174 26.74 20.90 5.68
CA PRO A 174 27.17 21.77 4.58
C PRO A 174 28.70 21.93 4.49
N GLU A 175 29.49 21.24 5.31
CA GLU A 175 30.95 21.43 5.38
C GLU A 175 31.70 20.11 5.11
N GLU A 176 32.20 19.97 3.88
CA GLU A 176 33.61 19.73 3.56
C GLU A 176 33.93 20.18 2.12
#